data_AF-A0A8X6Y2G8-F1
#
_entry.id   AF-A0A8X6Y2G8-F1
#
_cell.length_a   1.000
_cell.length_b   1.000
_cell.length_c   1.000
_cell.angle_alpha   90.00
_cell.angle_beta   90.00
_cell.angle_gamma   90.00
#
_symmetry.space_group_name_H-M   'P 1'
#
loop_
_entity.id
_entity.type
_entity.pdbx_description
1 polymer ?
#
loop_
_entity_poly.entity_id
_entity_poly.type
_entity_poly.pdbx_seq_one_letter_code
_entity_poly.pdbx_strand_id
1 'polypeptide(L)'
;MQKLFSDNSIPPMIYYPFLGKENLLSTVTFRAHIMSKCVLMQSKVISKIERLFSDSNFDTKNKVIAVRWNDNRFVSVMINFEETESTLIVQERVKICRKLDTMPI
;
A
#
# COMPACT_ATOMS: atom_id res chain seq x y z
N MET A 1 12.90 -15.95 4.31
CA MET A 1 12.70 -14.48 4.34
C MET A 1 11.87 -14.12 5.55
N GLN A 2 12.40 -13.28 6.45
CA GLN A 2 11.73 -12.92 7.69
C GLN A 2 10.74 -11.77 7.46
N LYS A 3 9.58 -11.83 8.12
CA LYS A 3 8.51 -10.84 8.03
C LYS A 3 8.46 -10.02 9.32
N LEU A 4 8.38 -8.70 9.16
CA LEU A 4 8.26 -7.72 10.23
C LEU A 4 6.94 -6.98 10.08
N PHE A 5 6.26 -6.78 11.21
CA PHE A 5 5.05 -5.98 11.28
C PHE A 5 5.32 -4.84 12.24
N SER A 6 5.03 -3.62 11.82
CA SER A 6 5.33 -2.42 12.60
C SER A 6 4.15 -1.47 12.60
N ASP A 7 3.98 -0.75 13.71
CA ASP A 7 2.99 0.32 13.82
C ASP A 7 3.58 1.65 13.34
N ASN A 8 2.71 2.66 13.21
CA ASN A 8 2.96 3.99 12.67
C ASN A 8 3.97 4.86 13.43
N SER A 9 4.64 4.33 14.44
CA SER A 9 5.69 5.02 15.20
C SER A 9 7.00 5.16 14.41
N ILE A 10 7.20 4.36 13.37
CA ILE A 10 8.43 4.36 12.57
C ILE A 10 8.14 4.92 11.15
N PRO A 11 8.80 6.01 10.71
CA PRO A 11 8.61 6.56 9.37
C PRO A 11 9.09 5.60 8.27
N PRO A 12 8.20 5.11 7.40
CA PRO A 12 8.53 4.01 6.51
C PRO A 12 9.50 4.42 5.39
N MET A 13 9.52 5.67 4.97
CA MET A 13 10.47 6.11 3.93
C MET A 13 11.95 5.98 4.32
N ILE A 14 12.27 5.95 5.61
CA ILE A 14 13.67 5.92 6.08
C ILE A 14 14.23 4.49 6.10
N TYR A 15 13.42 3.52 6.51
CA TYR A 15 13.93 2.18 6.82
C TYR A 15 13.65 1.13 5.73
N TYR A 16 12.71 1.37 4.82
CA TYR A 16 12.42 0.42 3.74
C TYR A 16 13.61 0.12 2.81
N PRO A 17 14.44 1.09 2.43
CA PRO A 17 15.68 0.81 1.70
C PRO A 17 16.66 -0.07 2.49
N PHE A 18 16.68 0.07 3.82
CA PHE A 18 17.50 -0.77 4.69
C PHE A 18 16.98 -2.21 4.75
N LEU A 19 15.67 -2.38 4.96
CA LEU A 19 15.06 -3.72 4.99
C LEU A 19 15.19 -4.48 3.68
N GLY A 20 15.15 -3.77 2.55
CA GLY A 20 15.41 -4.35 1.24
C GLY A 20 16.82 -4.93 1.12
N LYS A 21 17.83 -4.30 1.74
CA LYS A 21 19.21 -4.81 1.75
C LYS A 21 19.38 -6.05 2.64
N GLU A 22 18.65 -6.10 3.75
CA GLU A 22 18.69 -7.20 4.71
C GLU A 22 17.79 -8.39 4.32
N ASN A 23 17.16 -8.36 3.13
CA ASN A 23 16.17 -9.36 2.69
C ASN A 23 15.04 -9.59 3.71
N LEU A 24 14.57 -8.49 4.33
CA LEU A 24 13.47 -8.48 5.28
C LEU A 24 12.22 -7.92 4.62
N LEU A 25 11.09 -8.62 4.76
CA LEU A 25 9.78 -8.09 4.40
C LEU A 25 9.21 -7.34 5.60
N SER A 26 8.67 -6.16 5.37
CA SER A 26 7.99 -5.35 6.37
C SER A 26 6.66 -4.84 5.85
N THR A 27 5.66 -5.01 6.70
CA THR A 27 4.36 -4.37 6.60
C THR A 27 4.23 -3.35 7.71
N VAL A 28 3.83 -2.14 7.37
CA VAL A 28 3.70 -1.06 8.34
C VAL A 28 2.44 -0.25 8.10
N THR A 29 1.82 0.18 9.19
CA THR A 29 0.76 1.20 9.14
C THR A 29 1.40 2.58 9.18
N PHE A 30 0.87 3.57 8.46
CA PHE A 30 1.43 4.92 8.54
C PHE A 30 0.35 6.00 8.53
N ARG A 31 0.68 7.15 9.11
CA ARG A 31 -0.19 8.33 9.12
C ARG A 31 0.10 9.21 7.92
N ALA A 32 -0.94 9.85 7.38
CA ALA A 32 -0.85 10.65 6.16
C ALA A 32 0.22 11.75 6.20
N HIS A 33 0.45 12.38 7.36
CA HIS A 33 1.44 13.44 7.50
C HIS A 33 2.90 12.97 7.31
N ILE A 34 3.18 11.68 7.54
CA ILE A 34 4.52 11.09 7.41
C ILE A 34 4.91 10.94 5.93
N MET A 35 3.93 10.96 5.03
CA MET A 35 4.09 10.65 3.61
C MET A 35 3.84 11.85 2.70
N SER A 36 4.36 13.04 3.05
CA SER A 36 4.26 14.23 2.19
C SER A 36 4.77 14.02 0.75
N LYS A 37 5.64 13.00 0.54
CA LYS A 37 6.18 12.62 -0.78
C LYS A 37 5.47 11.43 -1.45
N CYS A 38 4.54 10.76 -0.78
CA CYS A 38 3.82 9.64 -1.38
C CYS A 38 2.60 10.16 -2.15
N VAL A 39 2.47 9.73 -3.40
CA VAL A 39 1.32 10.08 -4.23
C VAL A 39 0.18 9.10 -3.93
N LEU A 40 -0.35 9.15 -2.71
CA LEU A 40 -1.65 8.57 -2.37
C LEU A 40 -2.69 9.68 -2.27
N MET A 41 -3.93 9.38 -2.63
CA MET A 41 -5.07 10.27 -2.52
C MET A 41 -5.16 10.83 -1.10
N GLN A 42 -5.31 12.15 -1.01
CA GLN A 42 -5.46 12.83 0.26
C GLN A 42 -6.77 12.39 0.93
N SER A 43 -6.79 12.38 2.26
CA SER A 43 -7.96 12.02 3.05
C SER A 43 -9.21 12.83 2.66
N LYS A 44 -9.07 14.11 2.27
CA LYS A 44 -10.17 14.97 1.84
C LYS A 44 -10.82 14.56 0.51
N VAL A 45 -10.05 13.90 -0.36
CA VAL A 45 -10.53 13.42 -1.66
C VAL A 45 -11.17 12.05 -1.46
N ILE A 46 -10.46 11.15 -0.78
CA ILE A 46 -10.93 9.77 -0.58
C ILE A 46 -12.19 9.71 0.30
N SER A 47 -12.38 10.67 1.23
CA SER A 47 -13.59 10.76 2.05
C SER A 47 -14.87 11.03 1.28
N LYS A 48 -14.75 11.52 0.04
CA LYS A 48 -15.89 11.82 -0.84
C LYS A 48 -16.24 10.65 -1.76
N ILE A 49 -15.40 9.62 -1.77
CA ILE A 49 -15.62 8.40 -2.53
C ILE A 49 -16.37 7.41 -1.64
N GLU A 50 -17.01 6.42 -2.24
CA GLU A 50 -17.69 5.36 -1.52
C GLU A 50 -16.78 4.64 -0.52
N ARG A 51 -17.41 4.12 0.54
CA ARG A 51 -16.74 3.28 1.54
C ARG A 51 -16.22 2.01 0.84
N LEU A 52 -15.11 1.47 1.33
CA LEU A 52 -14.36 0.33 0.76
C LEU A 52 -13.55 0.67 -0.49
N PHE A 53 -13.62 1.91 -1.01
CA PHE A 53 -12.68 2.36 -2.01
C PHE A 53 -11.23 2.29 -1.49
N SER A 54 -10.32 1.85 -2.34
CA SER A 54 -8.89 1.82 -2.04
C SER A 54 -8.08 2.51 -3.13
N ASP A 55 -7.09 3.28 -2.70
CA ASP A 55 -6.08 3.87 -3.55
C ASP A 55 -4.73 3.18 -3.29
N SER A 56 -3.90 3.05 -4.32
CA SER A 56 -2.61 2.38 -4.20
C SER A 56 -1.57 3.01 -5.11
N ASN A 57 -0.33 3.00 -4.64
CA ASN A 57 0.82 3.47 -5.39
C ASN A 57 1.99 2.50 -5.23
N PHE A 58 2.74 2.32 -6.32
CA PHE A 58 3.82 1.37 -6.42
C PHE A 58 5.11 2.08 -6.82
N ASP A 59 6.08 2.03 -5.92
CA ASP A 59 7.44 2.49 -6.15
C ASP A 59 8.29 1.29 -6.63
N THR A 60 8.45 1.18 -7.95
CA THR A 60 9.28 0.16 -8.60
C THR A 60 10.75 0.25 -8.16
N LYS A 61 11.26 1.47 -7.92
CA LYS A 61 12.67 1.71 -7.60
C LYS A 61 13.03 1.14 -6.23
N ASN A 62 12.17 1.35 -5.25
CA ASN A 62 12.39 0.87 -3.89
C ASN A 62 11.67 -0.45 -3.59
N LYS A 63 10.93 -1.00 -4.57
CA LYS A 63 10.11 -2.22 -4.43
C LYS A 63 9.14 -2.12 -3.26
N VAL A 64 8.40 -1.01 -3.23
CA VAL A 64 7.44 -0.70 -2.17
C VAL A 64 6.06 -0.44 -2.77
N ILE A 65 5.03 -1.02 -2.16
CA ILE A 65 3.63 -0.68 -2.41
C ILE A 65 3.06 0.05 -1.20
N ALA A 66 2.36 1.13 -1.45
CA ALA A 66 1.56 1.84 -0.45
C ALA A 66 0.08 1.74 -0.84
N VAL A 67 -0.78 1.46 0.13
CA VAL A 67 -2.22 1.33 -0.07
C VAL A 67 -2.94 2.14 1.00
N ARG A 68 -4.03 2.79 0.62
CA ARG A 68 -4.94 3.50 1.53
C ARG A 68 -6.36 3.10 1.25
N TRP A 69 -7.11 2.73 2.28
CA TRP A 69 -8.52 2.37 2.17
C TRP A 69 -9.42 3.34 2.93
N ASN A 70 -10.57 3.63 2.32
CA ASN A 70 -11.65 4.42 2.88
C ASN A 70 -12.60 3.50 3.67
N ASP A 71 -12.52 3.54 4.99
CA ASP A 71 -13.46 2.87 5.88
C ASP A 71 -13.99 3.89 6.91
N ASN A 72 -14.55 3.46 8.05
CA ASN A 72 -14.92 4.34 9.16
C ASN A 72 -13.78 5.29 9.58
N ARG A 73 -12.53 4.85 9.41
CA ARG A 73 -11.33 5.69 9.47
C ARG A 73 -10.39 5.29 8.33
N PHE A 74 -9.68 6.27 7.77
CA PHE A 74 -8.65 5.98 6.78
C PHE A 74 -7.54 5.15 7.42
N VAL A 75 -7.18 4.06 6.76
CA VAL A 75 -6.01 3.27 7.14
C VAL A 75 -5.09 3.22 5.93
N SER A 76 -3.80 3.40 6.19
CA SER A 76 -2.76 3.37 5.16
C SER A 76 -1.69 2.37 5.56
N VAL A 77 -1.29 1.52 4.62
CA VAL A 77 -0.33 0.45 4.82
C VAL A 77 0.73 0.50 3.73
N MET A 78 1.98 0.28 4.11
CA MET A 78 3.11 0.18 3.19
C MET A 78 3.76 -1.20 3.34
N ILE A 79 4.19 -1.78 2.22
CA ILE A 79 4.77 -3.12 2.16
C ILE A 79 5.92 -3.12 1.15
N ASN A 80 7.05 -3.74 1.48
CA ASN A 80 8.06 -4.13 0.49
C ASN A 80 7.81 -5.59 0.10
N PHE A 81 8.12 -5.90 -1.14
CA PHE A 81 7.91 -7.21 -1.71
C PHE A 81 9.18 -7.66 -2.43
N GLU A 82 9.39 -8.97 -2.43
CA GLU A 82 10.37 -9.58 -3.32
C GLU A 82 9.76 -9.62 -4.73
N GLU A 83 10.53 -9.24 -5.74
CA GLU A 83 10.07 -8.92 -7.10
C GLU A 83 9.50 -10.13 -7.89
N THR A 84 9.40 -11.31 -7.29
CA THR A 84 9.28 -12.57 -8.06
C THR A 84 7.88 -13.13 -8.25
N GLU A 85 6.87 -12.77 -7.44
CA GLU A 85 5.48 -13.26 -7.67
C GLU A 85 4.41 -12.19 -7.49
N SER A 86 4.72 -11.12 -6.74
CA SER A 86 3.69 -10.20 -6.25
C SER A 86 3.13 -9.32 -7.37
N THR A 87 3.95 -8.86 -8.31
CA THR A 87 3.49 -7.92 -9.35
C THR A 87 2.51 -8.55 -10.32
N LEU A 88 2.77 -9.77 -10.81
CA LEU A 88 1.85 -10.47 -11.71
C LEU A 88 0.57 -10.88 -10.99
N ILE A 89 0.67 -11.45 -9.78
CA ILE A 89 -0.49 -11.89 -9.00
C ILE A 89 -1.32 -10.68 -8.54
N VAL A 90 -0.69 -9.59 -8.10
CA VAL A 90 -1.40 -8.36 -7.71
C VAL A 90 -2.03 -7.70 -8.93
N GLN A 91 -1.34 -7.63 -10.08
CA GLN A 91 -1.93 -7.12 -11.31
C GLN A 91 -3.12 -7.97 -11.77
N GLU A 92 -3.04 -9.30 -11.69
CA GLU A 92 -4.18 -10.18 -11.96
C GLU A 92 -5.32 -9.97 -10.97
N ARG A 93 -5.03 -9.89 -9.67
CA ARG A 93 -6.06 -9.65 -8.64
C ARG A 93 -6.75 -8.30 -8.83
N VAL A 94 -6.00 -7.24 -9.15
CA VAL A 94 -6.57 -5.92 -9.46
C VAL A 94 -7.44 -5.98 -10.73
N LYS A 95 -7.03 -6.73 -11.77
CA LYS A 95 -7.85 -6.96 -12.96
C LYS A 95 -9.14 -7.73 -12.63
N ILE A 96 -9.08 -8.72 -11.75
CA ILE A 96 -10.23 -9.51 -11.29
C ILE A 96 -11.20 -8.63 -10.48
N CYS A 97 -10.71 -7.87 -9.51
CA CYS A 97 -11.53 -6.96 -8.71
C CYS A 97 -12.27 -5.95 -9.61
N ARG A 98 -11.57 -5.29 -10.55
CA ARG A 98 -12.21 -4.35 -11.50
C ARG A 98 -13.25 -5.01 -12.42
N LYS A 99 -13.07 -6.29 -12.75
CA LYS A 99 -14.07 -7.05 -13.51
C LYS A 99 -15.31 -7.33 -12.67
N LEU A 100 -15.17 -7.66 -11.39
CA LEU A 100 -16.30 -7.89 -10.50
C LEU A 100 -17.13 -6.61 -10.28
N ASP A 101 -16.47 -5.45 -10.20
CA ASP A 101 -17.14 -4.13 -10.09
C ASP A 101 -17.93 -3.74 -11.35
N THR A 102 -17.71 -4.41 -12.48
CA THR A 102 -18.36 -4.13 -13.77
C THR A 102 -19.35 -5.20 -14.22
N MET A 103 -19.57 -6.25 -13.43
CA MET A 103 -20.60 -7.24 -13.73
C MET A 103 -21.98 -6.72 -13.27
N PRO A 104 -23.01 -6.74 -14.15
CA PRO A 104 -24.36 -6.38 -13.74
C PRO A 104 -24.93 -7.47 -12.81
N ILE A 105 -25.69 -7.02 -11.80
CA ILE A 105 -26.39 -7.85 -10.80
C ILE A 105 -27.47 -8.68 -11.47
#